data_AF-A0A816CRM2-F1
#
_entry.id   AF-A0A816CRM2-F1
#
_cell.length_a   1.000
_cell.length_b   1.000
_cell.length_c   1.000
_cell.angle_alpha   90.00
_cell.angle_beta   90.00
_cell.angle_gamma   90.00
#
_symmetry.space_group_name_H-M   'P 1'
#
loop_
_entity.id
_entity.type
_entity.pdbx_description
1 polymer ?
#
loop_
_entity_poly.entity_id
_entity_poly.type
_entity_poly.pdbx_seq_one_letter_code
_entity_poly.pdbx_strand_id
1 'polypeptide(L)'
;DYLGSNSCVFMQGCRIVHGVTGIESCTEPRITVVNSYMSSNPFVVDHTRYDTFRKEKTGALEFAMHKMWRSYSQIHDLGSGKYPWPTVEQVVERLNKSIEELEQSRDLLLEKKSDRILFYDTNKKQMGFFNASPVPLNKK
;
A
#
# COMPACT_ATOMS: atom_id res chain seq x y z
N ASP A 1 3.30 -1.37 -24.40
CA ASP A 1 2.59 -0.63 -25.46
C ASP A 1 1.48 0.22 -24.89
N TYR A 2 1.34 1.46 -25.33
CA TYR A 2 0.20 2.32 -25.00
C TYR A 2 -1.01 1.86 -25.81
N LEU A 3 -2.04 1.36 -25.13
CA LEU A 3 -3.21 0.75 -25.78
C LEU A 3 -4.18 1.78 -26.42
N GLY A 4 -3.95 3.09 -26.20
CA GLY A 4 -4.82 4.17 -26.67
C GLY A 4 -5.83 4.64 -25.63
N SER A 5 -6.65 5.61 -26.00
CA SER A 5 -7.78 6.09 -25.19
C SER A 5 -8.82 4.98 -24.98
N ASN A 6 -9.63 5.10 -23.92
CA ASN A 6 -10.66 4.12 -23.53
C ASN A 6 -10.15 2.71 -23.21
N SER A 7 -8.85 2.54 -23.00
CA SER A 7 -8.26 1.27 -22.58
C SER A 7 -8.28 1.13 -21.04
N CYS A 8 -8.51 -0.10 -20.58
CA CYS A 8 -8.40 -0.46 -19.17
C CYS A 8 -7.36 -1.58 -19.01
N VAL A 9 -6.53 -1.46 -17.97
CA VAL A 9 -5.55 -2.49 -17.61
C VAL A 9 -5.83 -2.94 -16.19
N PHE A 10 -6.06 -4.24 -16.02
CA PHE A 10 -6.10 -4.86 -14.71
C PHE A 10 -4.71 -5.44 -14.40
N MET A 11 -4.10 -4.98 -13.31
CA MET A 11 -2.74 -5.39 -12.96
C MET A 11 -2.57 -5.64 -11.47
N GLN A 12 -1.67 -6.56 -11.12
CA GLN A 12 -1.26 -6.80 -9.75
C GLN A 12 -0.17 -5.79 -9.33
N GLY A 13 -0.61 -4.64 -8.82
CA GLY A 13 0.28 -3.50 -8.55
C GLY A 13 1.38 -3.74 -7.52
N CYS A 14 1.17 -4.61 -6.53
CA CYS A 14 2.11 -4.81 -5.41
C CYS A 14 3.25 -5.80 -5.67
N ARG A 15 3.27 -6.50 -6.82
CA ARG A 15 4.30 -7.50 -7.16
C ARG A 15 5.18 -7.13 -8.35
N ILE A 16 4.78 -6.14 -9.13
CA ILE A 16 5.46 -5.73 -10.36
C ILE A 16 5.87 -4.29 -10.17
N VAL A 17 7.18 -4.01 -10.21
CA VAL A 17 7.66 -2.63 -10.29
C VAL A 17 7.21 -2.07 -11.63
N HIS A 18 6.42 -1.02 -11.58
CA HIS A 18 5.88 -0.36 -12.77
C HIS A 18 5.99 1.14 -12.61
N GLY A 19 6.09 1.81 -13.74
CA GLY A 19 6.18 3.26 -13.82
C GLY A 19 5.60 3.73 -15.14
N VAL A 20 5.30 5.01 -15.20
CA VAL A 20 4.79 5.63 -16.43
C VAL A 20 5.90 6.48 -17.01
N THR A 21 6.27 6.21 -18.27
CA THR A 21 7.17 7.08 -19.04
C THR A 21 6.50 8.44 -19.21
N GLY A 22 7.24 9.52 -18.91
CA GLY A 22 6.76 10.88 -19.11
C GLY A 22 6.44 11.15 -20.58
N ILE A 23 5.38 11.91 -20.83
CA ILE A 23 4.98 12.30 -22.18
C ILE A 23 5.71 13.58 -22.56
N GLU A 24 6.49 13.52 -23.64
CA GLU A 24 7.21 14.70 -24.18
C GLU A 24 6.33 15.51 -25.14
N SER A 25 5.42 14.85 -25.88
CA SER A 25 4.44 15.48 -26.75
C SER A 25 3.19 14.60 -26.92
N CYS A 26 2.01 15.20 -27.02
CA CYS A 26 0.74 14.50 -27.27
C CYS A 26 -0.26 15.43 -27.98
N THR A 27 -1.17 14.85 -28.76
CA THR A 27 -2.29 15.55 -29.40
C THR A 27 -3.40 15.92 -28.42
N GLU A 28 -3.54 15.15 -27.34
CA GLU A 28 -4.56 15.32 -26.30
C GLU A 28 -3.97 15.01 -24.90
N PRO A 29 -4.51 15.59 -23.82
CA PRO A 29 -4.05 15.30 -22.46
C PRO A 29 -4.22 13.82 -22.09
N ARG A 30 -3.17 13.20 -21.55
CA ARG A 30 -3.29 11.87 -20.96
C ARG A 30 -3.84 11.96 -19.54
N ILE A 31 -5.08 11.53 -19.38
CA ILE A 31 -5.71 11.34 -18.07
C ILE A 31 -5.72 9.84 -17.77
N THR A 32 -5.37 9.46 -16.53
CA THR A 32 -5.44 8.07 -16.08
C THR A 32 -6.11 8.05 -14.71
N VAL A 33 -7.10 7.18 -14.56
CA VAL A 33 -7.78 6.92 -13.29
C VAL A 33 -7.25 5.59 -12.76
N VAL A 34 -6.78 5.57 -11.52
CA VAL A 34 -6.27 4.37 -10.87
C VAL A 34 -7.20 4.01 -9.73
N ASN A 35 -7.86 2.86 -9.86
CA ASN A 35 -8.66 2.27 -8.80
C ASN A 35 -7.89 1.10 -8.19
N SER A 36 -7.61 1.21 -6.89
CA SER A 36 -6.89 0.18 -6.14
C SER A 36 -7.89 -0.72 -5.41
N TYR A 37 -7.72 -2.04 -5.55
CA TYR A 37 -8.49 -3.04 -4.83
C TYR A 37 -7.57 -3.77 -3.85
N MET A 38 -8.08 -4.02 -2.65
CA MET A 38 -7.41 -4.84 -1.64
C MET A 38 -8.29 -6.05 -1.28
N SER A 39 -7.65 -7.11 -0.80
CA SER A 39 -8.37 -8.27 -0.27
C SER A 39 -9.21 -7.85 0.93
N SER A 40 -10.47 -8.28 0.97
CA SER A 40 -11.34 -8.13 2.14
C SER A 40 -10.99 -9.10 3.27
N ASN A 41 -10.13 -10.08 3.01
CA ASN A 41 -9.66 -11.02 4.03
C ASN A 41 -8.60 -10.35 4.91
N PRO A 42 -8.86 -10.12 6.21
CA PRO A 42 -7.90 -9.43 7.08
C PRO A 42 -6.72 -10.32 7.49
N PHE A 43 -6.71 -11.61 7.14
CA PHE A 43 -5.63 -12.55 7.46
C PHE A 43 -4.55 -12.65 6.37
N VAL A 44 -4.79 -12.09 5.18
CA VAL A 44 -3.75 -12.05 4.13
C VAL A 44 -2.75 -10.94 4.40
N VAL A 45 -1.55 -11.08 3.83
CA VAL A 45 -0.47 -10.09 3.95
C VAL A 45 -0.93 -8.72 3.46
N ASP A 46 -0.69 -7.70 4.28
CA ASP A 46 -0.93 -6.30 3.91
C ASP A 46 0.28 -5.71 3.18
N HIS A 47 0.02 -5.19 1.98
CA HIS A 47 1.02 -4.53 1.15
C HIS A 47 0.95 -2.99 1.24
N THR A 48 0.06 -2.45 2.06
CA THR A 48 -0.04 -1.01 2.31
C THR A 48 1.25 -0.51 2.96
N ARG A 49 1.75 0.63 2.48
CA ARG A 49 2.97 1.27 2.97
C ARG A 49 2.69 2.70 3.39
N TYR A 50 2.98 3.02 4.65
CA TYR A 50 2.75 4.35 5.20
C TYR A 50 3.67 5.39 4.56
N ASP A 51 4.94 5.06 4.33
CA ASP A 51 5.90 6.01 3.77
C ASP A 51 5.47 6.59 2.41
N THR A 52 4.70 5.83 1.61
CA THR A 52 4.10 6.30 0.34
C THR A 52 3.18 7.51 0.53
N PHE A 53 2.42 7.54 1.62
CA PHE A 53 1.39 8.56 1.89
C PHE A 53 1.79 9.52 3.01
N ARG A 54 2.99 9.36 3.60
CA ARG A 54 3.45 10.12 4.77
C ARG A 54 3.41 11.64 4.59
N LYS A 55 3.56 12.13 3.35
CA LYS A 55 3.52 13.57 3.03
C LYS A 55 2.11 14.12 2.89
N GLU A 56 1.09 13.25 2.79
CA GLU A 56 -0.29 13.64 2.63
C GLU A 56 -0.91 14.03 3.97
N LYS A 57 -1.76 15.06 3.97
CA LYS A 57 -2.38 15.60 5.19
C LYS A 57 -3.20 14.55 5.94
N THR A 58 -3.84 13.63 5.23
CA THR A 58 -4.68 12.57 5.79
C THR A 58 -3.98 11.22 5.87
N GLY A 59 -2.75 11.09 5.35
CA GLY A 59 -2.08 9.79 5.18
C GLY A 59 -1.90 9.02 6.50
N ALA A 60 -1.57 9.72 7.59
CA ALA A 60 -1.45 9.09 8.91
C ALA A 60 -2.79 8.55 9.43
N LEU A 61 -3.88 9.31 9.24
CA LEU A 61 -5.21 8.93 9.70
C LEU A 61 -5.76 7.76 8.87
N GLU A 62 -5.67 7.84 7.55
CA GLU A 62 -6.15 6.78 6.64
C GLU A 62 -5.38 5.48 6.86
N PHE A 63 -4.06 5.56 7.05
CA PHE A 63 -3.24 4.40 7.39
C PHE A 63 -3.66 3.78 8.74
N ALA A 64 -3.86 4.61 9.77
CA ALA A 64 -4.32 4.14 11.08
C ALA A 64 -5.70 3.49 11.00
N MET A 65 -6.64 4.09 10.27
CA MET A 65 -7.99 3.54 10.06
C MET A 65 -7.95 2.18 9.36
N HIS A 66 -7.13 2.05 8.32
CA HIS A 66 -6.93 0.78 7.61
C HIS A 66 -6.39 -0.31 8.55
N LYS A 67 -5.32 -0.01 9.29
CA LYS A 67 -4.72 -0.95 10.25
C LYS A 67 -5.70 -1.33 11.36
N MET A 68 -6.45 -0.37 11.88
CA MET A 68 -7.48 -0.61 12.90
C MET A 68 -8.60 -1.50 12.36
N TRP A 69 -9.09 -1.26 11.14
CA TRP A 69 -10.12 -2.09 10.53
C TRP A 69 -9.67 -3.55 10.39
N ARG A 70 -8.42 -3.78 9.99
CA ARG A 70 -7.85 -5.14 9.88
C ARG A 70 -7.77 -5.84 11.23
N SER A 71 -7.16 -5.21 12.24
CA SER A 71 -7.05 -5.77 13.58
C SER A 71 -8.42 -6.01 14.22
N TYR A 72 -9.35 -5.06 14.07
CA TYR A 72 -10.73 -5.24 14.51
C TYR A 72 -11.38 -6.46 13.86
N SER A 73 -11.22 -6.63 12.54
CA SER A 73 -11.84 -7.75 11.81
C SER A 73 -11.29 -9.10 12.26
N GLN A 74 -9.98 -9.18 12.55
CA GLN A 74 -9.34 -10.40 13.08
C GLN A 74 -9.86 -10.76 14.49
N ILE A 75 -10.00 -9.78 15.38
CA ILE A 75 -10.54 -9.98 16.74
C ILE A 75 -12.04 -10.28 16.69
N HIS A 76 -12.79 -9.57 15.85
CA HIS A 76 -14.22 -9.79 15.67
C HIS A 76 -14.51 -11.20 15.15
N ASP A 77 -13.67 -11.72 14.23
CA ASP A 77 -13.80 -13.11 13.77
C ASP A 77 -13.73 -14.11 14.94
N LEU A 78 -12.80 -13.91 15.88
CA LEU A 78 -12.72 -14.71 17.12
C LEU A 78 -13.95 -14.54 18.02
N GLY A 79 -14.37 -13.29 18.25
CA GLY A 79 -15.50 -12.98 19.13
C GLY A 79 -16.86 -13.40 18.57
N SER A 80 -16.98 -13.55 17.24
CA SER A 80 -18.21 -13.95 16.55
C SER A 80 -18.62 -15.39 16.83
N GLY A 81 -17.69 -16.21 17.32
CA GLY A 81 -17.98 -17.57 17.78
C GLY A 81 -18.54 -18.51 16.73
N LYS A 82 -18.00 -18.45 15.51
CA LYS A 82 -18.40 -19.34 14.42
C LYS A 82 -17.88 -20.77 14.63
N TYR A 83 -18.78 -21.74 14.48
CA TYR A 83 -18.44 -23.16 14.47
C TYR A 83 -17.91 -23.60 13.08
N PRO A 84 -16.90 -24.49 12.98
CA PRO A 84 -16.14 -25.08 14.08
C PRO A 84 -15.25 -24.06 14.78
N TRP A 85 -15.18 -24.16 16.12
CA TRP A 85 -14.35 -23.28 16.93
C TRP A 85 -12.87 -23.43 16.53
N PRO A 86 -12.11 -22.32 16.51
CA PRO A 86 -10.69 -22.39 16.25
C PRO A 86 -9.96 -23.14 17.37
N THR A 87 -8.87 -23.83 17.04
CA THR A 87 -7.98 -24.43 18.05
C THR A 87 -7.26 -23.35 18.85
N VAL A 88 -6.65 -23.71 19.98
CA VAL A 88 -5.85 -22.78 20.79
C VAL A 88 -4.74 -22.13 19.95
N GLU A 89 -4.07 -22.90 19.10
CA GLU A 89 -3.00 -22.43 18.21
C GLU A 89 -3.54 -21.40 17.21
N GLN A 90 -4.72 -21.65 16.62
CA GLN A 90 -5.37 -20.72 15.70
C GLN A 90 -5.82 -19.43 16.40
N VAL A 91 -6.29 -19.53 17.65
CA VAL A 91 -6.61 -18.34 18.47
C VAL A 91 -5.36 -17.51 18.71
N VAL A 92 -4.27 -18.13 19.15
CA VAL A 92 -2.99 -17.45 19.39
C VAL A 92 -2.45 -16.81 18.11
N GLU A 93 -2.49 -17.51 16.97
CA GLU A 93 -2.06 -16.97 15.68
C GLU A 93 -2.83 -15.69 15.32
N ARG A 94 -4.16 -15.71 15.45
CA ARG A 94 -5.01 -14.56 15.12
C ARG A 94 -4.78 -13.37 16.04
N LEU A 95 -4.60 -13.62 17.35
CA LEU A 95 -4.25 -12.58 18.32
C LEU A 95 -2.89 -11.96 18.00
N ASN A 96 -1.88 -12.78 17.68
CA ASN A 96 -0.55 -12.31 17.29
C ASN A 96 -0.61 -11.45 16.03
N LYS A 97 -1.37 -11.86 15.00
CA LYS A 97 -1.57 -11.03 13.80
C LYS A 97 -2.15 -9.66 14.13
N SER A 98 -3.12 -9.58 15.06
CA SER A 98 -3.72 -8.30 15.44
C SER A 98 -2.74 -7.41 16.20
N ILE A 99 -1.94 -8.00 17.09
CA ILE A 99 -0.87 -7.31 17.82
C ILE A 99 0.17 -6.78 16.82
N GLU A 100 0.65 -7.62 15.91
CA GLU A 100 1.64 -7.25 14.90
C GLU A 100 1.18 -6.06 14.04
N GLU A 101 -0.08 -6.07 13.56
CA GLU A 101 -0.66 -4.97 12.78
C GLU A 101 -0.69 -3.64 13.55
N LEU A 102 -1.09 -3.69 14.84
CA LEU A 102 -1.18 -2.50 15.69
C LEU A 102 0.20 -1.99 16.10
N GLU A 103 1.12 -2.89 16.46
CA GLU A 103 2.49 -2.53 16.81
C GLU A 103 3.25 -1.97 15.63
N GLN A 104 3.12 -2.57 14.45
CA GLN A 104 3.68 -2.04 13.22
C GLN A 104 3.12 -0.65 12.93
N SER A 105 1.80 -0.46 13.03
CA SER A 105 1.17 0.84 12.82
C SER A 105 1.70 1.91 13.77
N ARG A 106 1.74 1.61 15.07
CA ARG A 106 2.31 2.49 16.11
C ARG A 106 3.75 2.86 15.79
N ASP A 107 4.59 1.87 15.48
CA ASP A 107 6.03 2.09 15.26
C ASP A 107 6.30 2.92 13.99
N LEU A 108 5.50 2.75 12.94
CA LEU A 108 5.59 3.56 11.72
C LEU A 108 5.10 5.00 11.95
N LEU A 109 3.98 5.17 12.66
CA LEU A 109 3.43 6.50 12.99
C LEU A 109 4.34 7.29 13.95
N LEU A 110 5.03 6.61 14.87
CA LEU A 110 6.04 7.19 15.76
C LEU A 110 7.43 7.30 15.11
N GLU A 111 7.57 6.93 13.84
CA GLU A 111 8.82 6.97 13.10
C GLU A 111 9.97 6.14 13.72
N LYS A 112 9.62 5.15 14.56
CA LYS A 112 10.58 4.18 15.12
C LYS A 112 11.01 3.15 14.08
N LYS A 113 10.18 2.94 13.07
CA LYS A 113 10.42 2.07 11.90
C LYS A 113 10.10 2.82 10.62
N SER A 114 10.64 2.31 9.51
CA SER A 114 10.30 2.75 8.16
C SER A 114 9.92 1.54 7.33
N ASP A 115 8.84 1.66 6.56
CA ASP A 115 8.40 0.67 5.59
C ASP A 115 8.69 1.11 4.14
N ARG A 116 9.58 2.09 3.97
CA ARG A 116 10.02 2.58 2.67
C ARG A 116 10.64 1.46 1.85
N ILE A 117 10.15 1.31 0.62
CA ILE A 117 10.72 0.36 -0.36
C ILE A 117 11.87 1.05 -1.10
N LEU A 118 13.02 0.38 -1.13
CA LEU A 118 14.14 0.76 -1.99
C LEU A 118 13.92 0.18 -3.38
N PHE A 119 14.27 0.92 -4.42
CA PHE A 119 14.30 0.40 -5.79
C PHE A 119 15.74 0.41 -6.31
N TYR A 120 16.05 -0.50 -7.23
CA TYR A 120 17.36 -0.51 -7.88
C TYR A 120 17.38 0.56 -8.97
N ASP A 121 18.20 1.59 -8.78
CA ASP A 121 18.45 2.63 -9.77
C ASP A 121 19.46 2.07 -10.79
N THR A 122 18.98 1.72 -11.98
CA THR A 122 19.82 1.17 -13.05
C THR A 122 20.89 2.14 -13.55
N ASN A 123 20.63 3.45 -13.49
CA ASN A 123 21.57 4.47 -13.92
C ASN A 123 22.71 4.63 -12.92
N LYS A 124 22.40 4.53 -11.63
CA LYS A 124 23.39 4.63 -10.54
C LYS A 124 23.94 3.27 -10.08
N LYS A 125 23.43 2.17 -10.62
CA LYS A 125 23.77 0.78 -10.27
C LYS A 125 23.73 0.50 -8.76
N GLN A 126 22.79 1.11 -8.05
CA GLN A 126 22.68 0.99 -6.59
C GLN A 126 21.21 1.05 -6.14
N MET A 127 20.94 0.60 -4.92
CA MET A 127 19.64 0.81 -4.31
C MET A 127 19.44 2.31 -4.01
N GLY A 128 18.31 2.85 -4.42
CA GLY A 128 17.95 4.26 -4.27
C GLY A 128 16.55 4.46 -3.72
N PHE A 129 16.29 5.69 -3.26
CA PHE A 129 14.96 6.13 -2.85
C PHE A 129 14.23 6.76 -4.03
N PHE A 130 12.97 6.38 -4.25
CA PHE A 130 12.19 6.96 -5.33
C PHE A 130 11.79 8.36 -4.89
N ASN A 131 12.62 9.33 -5.24
CA ASN A 131 12.26 10.73 -5.15
C ASN A 131 11.36 11.00 -6.35
N ALA A 132 10.04 10.86 -6.15
CA ALA A 132 9.08 11.58 -6.96
C ALA A 132 9.30 13.07 -6.69
N SER A 133 10.36 13.66 -7.25
CA SER A 133 10.45 15.10 -7.34
C SER A 133 9.23 15.54 -8.15
N PRO A 134 8.42 16.50 -7.67
CA PRO A 134 7.53 17.18 -8.59
C PRO A 134 8.44 17.74 -9.67
N VAL A 135 8.30 17.24 -10.90
CA VAL A 135 8.94 17.86 -12.06
C VAL A 135 8.52 19.33 -11.99
N PRO A 136 9.46 20.28 -11.87
CA PRO A 136 9.09 21.68 -11.91
C PRO A 136 8.32 21.86 -13.21
N LEU A 137 7.06 22.31 -13.12
CA LEU A 137 6.38 22.86 -14.27
C LEU A 137 7.30 23.98 -14.74
N ASN A 138 8.03 23.75 -15.84
CA ASN A 138 8.80 24.78 -16.49
C ASN A 138 7.82 25.94 -16.71
N LYS A 139 8.03 27.02 -15.96
CA LYS A 139 7.31 28.27 -16.17
C LYS A 139 7.66 28.70 -17.60
N LYS A 140 6.71 28.50 -18.50
CA LYS A 140 6.67 29.22 -19.77
C LYS A 140 6.21 30.64 -19.48
#